data_AF-A0AAX4J7X8-F1
#
_entry.id   AF-A0AAX4J7X8-F1
#
_cell.length_a   1.000
_cell.length_b   1.000
_cell.length_c   1.000
_cell.angle_alpha   90.00
_cell.angle_beta   90.00
_cell.angle_gamma   90.00
#
_symmetry.space_group_name_H-M   'P 1'
#
loop_
_entity.id
_entity.type
_entity.pdbx_description
1 polymer ?
#
loop_
_entity_poly.entity_id
_entity_poly.type
_entity_poly.pdbx_seq_one_letter_code
_entity_poly.pdbx_strand_id
1 'polypeptide(L)'
;MKTPKKRMTLKTPKRSTKATFKSNDHTKGKKEEVVPVSDKIDDPYKTINELEIDIKNTEKDLINSLQKENELLRSTNLYVQFLGLDISQVGDKYVVKYNSDKDNRFLHFELVPEEDMFVYSLVNSENIDELGVLGDEISFEKGQIAKFFYKVMEIMISD
;
A
#
# COMPACT_ATOMS: atom_id res chain seq x y z
N MET A 1 18.93 19.91 35.14
CA MET A 1 19.83 18.78 34.77
C MET A 1 19.41 18.26 33.40
N LYS A 2 20.30 18.28 32.39
CA LYS A 2 20.00 17.83 31.02
C LYS A 2 20.56 16.41 30.83
N THR A 3 19.71 15.45 30.47
CA THR A 3 20.12 14.07 30.16
C THR A 3 20.71 13.99 28.74
N PRO A 4 21.79 13.22 28.51
CA PRO A 4 22.39 13.11 27.18
C PRO A 4 21.60 12.14 26.31
N LYS A 5 21.21 12.57 25.11
CA LYS A 5 20.56 11.73 24.09
C LYS A 5 21.56 10.68 23.58
N LYS A 6 21.28 9.39 23.80
CA LYS A 6 22.03 8.27 23.19
C LYS A 6 21.77 8.24 21.68
N ARG A 7 22.79 8.53 20.88
CA ARG A 7 22.79 8.34 19.43
C ARG A 7 23.10 6.87 19.13
N MET A 8 22.10 6.08 18.75
CA MET A 8 22.34 4.74 18.21
C MET A 8 22.72 4.84 16.74
N THR A 9 23.92 4.39 16.39
CA THR A 9 24.35 4.20 15.00
C THR A 9 24.40 2.70 14.71
N LEU A 10 23.55 2.21 13.82
CA LEU A 10 23.67 0.86 13.27
C LEU A 10 24.99 0.77 12.49
N LYS A 11 25.92 -0.07 12.95
CA LYS A 11 27.14 -0.36 12.21
C LYS A 11 26.85 -1.45 11.19
N THR A 12 26.97 -1.12 9.90
CA THR A 12 26.94 -2.11 8.81
C THR A 12 28.17 -3.01 8.85
N PRO A 13 28.04 -4.33 8.64
CA PRO A 13 29.19 -5.23 8.56
C PRO A 13 30.07 -4.89 7.37
N LYS A 14 31.39 -4.78 7.59
CA LYS A 14 32.37 -4.59 6.51
C LYS A 14 32.55 -5.92 5.75
N ARG A 15 32.36 -5.88 4.43
CA ARG A 15 32.55 -7.02 3.51
C ARG A 15 34.00 -7.51 3.58
N SER A 16 34.21 -8.68 4.16
CA SER A 16 35.52 -9.36 4.22
C SER A 16 35.77 -10.08 2.88
N THR A 17 36.68 -9.55 2.06
CA THR A 17 37.17 -10.22 0.84
C THR A 17 38.36 -11.12 1.16
N LYS A 18 38.10 -12.36 1.62
CA LYS A 18 39.11 -13.43 1.62
C LYS A 18 38.43 -14.79 1.41
N ALA A 19 38.27 -15.19 0.15
CA ALA A 19 38.16 -16.60 -0.22
C ALA A 19 39.42 -16.95 -1.00
N THR A 20 40.34 -17.67 -0.35
CA THR A 20 41.55 -18.21 -0.97
C THR A 20 41.18 -19.52 -1.65
N PHE A 21 41.22 -19.54 -2.99
CA PHE A 21 41.14 -20.77 -3.76
C PHE A 21 42.31 -21.69 -3.38
N LYS A 22 42.01 -22.88 -2.86
CA LYS A 22 43.01 -23.95 -2.71
C LYS A 22 43.09 -24.73 -4.02
N SER A 23 44.09 -24.41 -4.84
CA SER A 23 44.60 -25.29 -5.88
C SER A 23 45.44 -26.39 -5.22
N ASN A 24 45.01 -27.65 -5.31
CA ASN A 24 45.88 -28.80 -5.03
C ASN A 24 46.16 -29.49 -6.35
N ASP A 25 47.31 -29.15 -6.90
CA ASP A 25 47.98 -29.88 -7.97
C ASP A 25 48.89 -30.93 -7.28
N HIS A 26 48.64 -32.22 -7.50
CA HIS A 26 49.66 -33.27 -7.38
C HIS A 26 49.24 -34.52 -8.16
N THR A 27 49.83 -34.61 -9.35
CA THR A 27 50.01 -35.75 -10.26
C THR A 27 50.34 -37.09 -9.60
N LYS A 28 49.68 -38.17 -10.04
CA LYS A 28 50.29 -39.47 -10.42
C LYS A 28 49.27 -40.42 -11.09
N GLY A 29 49.45 -40.60 -12.40
CA GLY A 29 49.31 -41.88 -13.12
C GLY A 29 47.94 -42.58 -13.16
N LYS A 30 47.15 -42.29 -14.20
CA LYS A 30 46.40 -43.31 -14.94
C LYS A 30 46.11 -42.79 -16.35
N LYS A 31 46.50 -43.58 -17.36
CA LYS A 31 46.10 -43.38 -18.75
C LYS A 31 44.60 -43.70 -18.82
N GLU A 32 43.77 -42.68 -18.96
CA GLU A 32 42.39 -42.84 -19.40
C GLU A 32 42.14 -41.85 -20.55
N GLU A 33 41.33 -42.33 -21.48
CA GLU A 33 41.31 -41.98 -22.88
C GLU A 33 41.08 -40.49 -23.16
N VAL A 34 41.71 -40.01 -24.24
CA VAL A 34 41.36 -38.75 -24.89
C VAL A 34 39.95 -38.91 -25.43
N VAL A 35 38.95 -38.56 -24.64
CA VAL A 35 37.62 -38.21 -25.16
C VAL A 35 37.81 -36.85 -25.83
N PRO A 36 37.55 -36.70 -27.14
CA PRO A 36 37.51 -35.37 -27.71
C PRO A 36 36.32 -34.69 -27.04
N VAL A 37 36.60 -33.74 -26.16
CA VAL A 37 35.61 -32.73 -25.78
C VAL A 37 35.27 -32.05 -27.10
N SER A 38 34.16 -32.45 -27.69
CA SER A 38 33.53 -31.65 -28.72
C SER A 38 33.26 -30.31 -28.05
N ASP A 39 34.10 -29.31 -28.35
CA ASP A 39 33.78 -27.93 -28.11
C ASP A 39 32.50 -27.65 -28.87
N LYS A 40 31.37 -27.90 -28.20
CA LYS A 40 30.13 -27.20 -28.50
C LYS A 40 30.42 -25.77 -28.04
N ILE A 41 31.01 -25.00 -28.94
CA ILE A 41 30.92 -23.56 -28.92
C ILE A 41 29.41 -23.30 -29.00
N ASP A 42 28.76 -23.23 -27.85
CA ASP A 42 27.43 -22.66 -27.77
C ASP A 42 27.58 -21.25 -28.30
N ASP A 43 26.95 -21.05 -29.44
CA ASP A 43 27.04 -19.86 -30.25
C ASP A 43 26.70 -18.64 -29.36
N PRO A 44 27.65 -17.72 -29.08
CA PRO A 44 27.41 -16.60 -28.17
C PRO A 44 26.21 -15.75 -28.61
N TYR A 45 25.85 -15.79 -29.90
CA TYR A 45 24.65 -15.17 -30.45
C TYR A 45 23.35 -15.82 -29.96
N LYS A 46 23.32 -17.12 -29.69
CA LYS A 46 22.15 -17.79 -29.07
C LYS A 46 21.97 -17.35 -27.63
N THR A 47 23.06 -17.28 -26.87
CA THR A 47 23.03 -16.83 -25.47
C THR A 47 22.60 -15.35 -25.36
N ILE A 48 23.03 -14.51 -26.30
CA ILE A 48 22.61 -13.09 -26.38
C ILE A 48 21.12 -12.98 -26.73
N ASN A 49 20.63 -13.74 -27.71
CA ASN A 49 19.21 -13.72 -28.08
C ASN A 49 18.31 -14.25 -26.94
N GLU A 50 18.74 -15.28 -26.21
CA GLU A 50 18.04 -15.77 -25.02
C GLU A 50 18.03 -14.71 -23.91
N LEU A 51 19.15 -14.03 -23.67
CA LEU A 51 19.24 -12.90 -22.74
C LEU A 51 18.31 -11.73 -23.12
N GLU A 52 18.22 -11.37 -24.40
CA GLU A 52 17.31 -10.32 -24.87
C GLU A 52 15.84 -10.70 -24.66
N ILE A 53 15.50 -12.00 -24.84
CA ILE A 53 14.16 -12.51 -24.59
C ILE A 53 13.84 -12.45 -23.08
N ASP A 54 14.77 -12.88 -22.24
CA ASP A 54 14.62 -12.85 -20.78
C ASP A 54 14.44 -11.42 -20.26
N ILE A 55 15.23 -10.46 -20.76
CA ILE A 55 15.10 -9.04 -20.42
C ILE A 55 13.71 -8.52 -20.80
N LYS A 56 13.24 -8.80 -22.03
CA LYS A 56 11.91 -8.39 -22.48
C LYS A 56 10.78 -9.00 -21.65
N ASN A 57 10.95 -10.25 -21.20
CA ASN A 57 9.98 -10.90 -20.34
C ASN A 57 9.97 -10.28 -18.95
N THR A 58 11.15 -10.00 -18.36
CA THR A 58 11.23 -9.33 -17.06
C THR A 58 10.67 -7.91 -17.10
N GLU A 59 10.92 -7.16 -18.17
CA GLU A 59 10.33 -5.83 -18.38
C GLU A 59 8.81 -5.90 -18.45
N LYS A 60 8.24 -6.87 -19.19
CA LYS A 60 6.79 -7.08 -19.26
C LYS A 60 6.20 -7.44 -17.89
N ASP A 61 6.86 -8.33 -17.15
CA ASP A 61 6.40 -8.72 -15.82
C ASP A 61 6.43 -7.54 -14.84
N LEU A 62 7.47 -6.70 -14.92
CA LEU A 62 7.56 -5.47 -14.15
C LEU A 62 6.43 -4.48 -14.49
N ILE A 63 6.18 -4.26 -15.79
CA ILE A 63 5.07 -3.40 -16.26
C ILE A 63 3.73 -3.92 -15.74
N ASN A 64 3.49 -5.24 -15.85
CA ASN A 64 2.26 -5.87 -15.38
C ASN A 64 2.10 -5.73 -13.86
N SER A 65 3.17 -5.87 -13.08
CA SER A 65 3.14 -5.69 -11.63
C SER A 65 2.82 -4.24 -11.26
N LEU A 66 3.45 -3.26 -11.93
CA LEU A 66 3.20 -1.84 -11.69
C LEU A 66 1.78 -1.42 -12.08
N GLN A 67 1.22 -2.01 -13.14
CA GLN A 67 -0.18 -1.79 -13.53
C GLN A 67 -1.14 -2.34 -12.48
N LYS A 68 -0.91 -3.57 -12.00
CA LYS A 68 -1.72 -4.17 -10.92
C LYS A 68 -1.66 -3.36 -9.62
N GLU A 69 -0.49 -2.87 -9.26
CA GLU A 69 -0.32 -2.01 -8.07
C GLU A 69 -1.05 -0.67 -8.24
N ASN A 70 -0.95 -0.03 -9.41
CA ASN A 70 -1.71 1.19 -9.70
C ASN A 70 -3.22 0.96 -9.68
N GLU A 71 -3.67 -0.17 -10.21
CA GLU A 71 -5.08 -0.55 -10.23
C GLU A 71 -5.59 -0.83 -8.82
N LEU A 72 -4.79 -1.49 -7.97
CA LEU A 72 -5.07 -1.66 -6.56
C LEU A 72 -5.18 -0.30 -5.86
N LEU A 73 -4.19 0.59 -6.01
CA LEU A 73 -4.20 1.91 -5.37
C LEU A 73 -5.40 2.78 -5.80
N ARG A 74 -5.85 2.64 -7.05
CA ARG A 74 -7.03 3.36 -7.57
C ARG A 74 -8.36 2.72 -7.15
N SER A 75 -8.40 1.40 -6.98
CA SER A 75 -9.61 0.67 -6.61
C SER A 75 -9.83 0.60 -5.10
N THR A 76 -8.76 0.70 -4.31
CA THR A 76 -8.87 0.61 -2.86
C THR A 76 -9.28 1.98 -2.31
N ASN A 77 -10.58 2.16 -2.08
CA ASN A 77 -11.04 3.20 -1.16
C ASN A 77 -10.64 2.78 0.26
N LEU A 78 -9.37 3.00 0.62
CA LEU A 78 -8.78 2.57 1.90
C LEU A 78 -9.58 3.11 3.09
N TYR A 79 -10.29 4.22 2.93
CA TYR A 79 -11.18 4.78 3.94
C TYR A 79 -12.38 3.87 4.24
N VAL A 80 -12.92 3.19 3.23
CA VAL A 80 -13.98 2.19 3.42
C VAL A 80 -13.40 0.97 4.14
N GLN A 81 -12.21 0.52 3.74
CA GLN A 81 -11.62 -0.68 4.32
C GLN A 81 -11.16 -0.50 5.78
N PHE A 82 -10.60 0.66 6.13
CA PHE A 82 -10.05 0.90 7.47
C PHE A 82 -11.00 1.61 8.42
N LEU A 83 -11.82 2.52 7.90
CA LEU A 83 -12.71 3.36 8.71
C LEU A 83 -14.18 3.05 8.45
N GLY A 84 -14.51 2.21 7.46
CA GLY A 84 -15.90 2.00 7.05
C GLY A 84 -16.56 3.24 6.44
N LEU A 85 -15.75 4.25 6.06
CA LEU A 85 -16.20 5.55 5.58
C LEU A 85 -16.14 5.60 4.06
N ASP A 86 -17.30 5.64 3.43
CA ASP A 86 -17.48 5.86 1.99
C ASP A 86 -17.96 7.29 1.74
N ILE A 87 -17.17 8.05 0.97
CA ILE A 87 -17.50 9.42 0.58
C ILE A 87 -17.55 9.47 -0.94
N SER A 88 -18.72 9.80 -1.48
CA SER A 88 -18.96 9.91 -2.91
C SER A 88 -19.51 11.29 -3.24
N GLN A 89 -18.99 11.92 -4.30
CA GLN A 89 -19.55 13.17 -4.81
C GLN A 89 -20.67 12.85 -5.82
N VAL A 90 -21.86 13.41 -5.59
CA VAL A 90 -23.03 13.23 -6.46
C VAL A 90 -23.55 14.62 -6.84
N GLY A 91 -23.15 15.11 -8.01
CA GLY A 91 -23.42 16.49 -8.42
C GLY A 91 -22.74 17.49 -7.48
N ASP A 92 -23.53 18.40 -6.91
CA ASP A 92 -23.04 19.46 -6.04
C ASP A 92 -23.01 19.06 -4.55
N LYS A 93 -23.32 17.80 -4.21
CA LYS A 93 -23.32 17.32 -2.81
C LYS A 93 -22.37 16.15 -2.61
N TYR A 94 -21.94 15.97 -1.37
CA TYR A 94 -21.21 14.80 -0.92
C TYR A 94 -22.16 13.87 -0.18
N VAL A 95 -22.21 12.61 -0.60
CA VAL A 95 -22.94 11.55 0.07
C VAL A 95 -21.95 10.75 0.89
N VAL A 96 -22.20 10.64 2.20
CA VAL A 96 -21.33 9.96 3.14
C VAL A 96 -22.06 8.79 3.76
N LYS A 97 -21.48 7.60 3.64
CA LYS A 97 -21.95 6.38 4.30
C LYS A 97 -20.87 5.88 5.23
N TYR A 98 -21.20 5.71 6.49
CA TYR A 98 -20.30 5.20 7.51
C TYR A 98 -20.90 3.92 8.08
N ASN A 99 -20.22 2.81 7.84
CA ASN A 99 -20.51 1.53 8.48
C ASN A 99 -19.45 1.22 9.54
N SER A 100 -19.87 0.91 10.76
CA SER A 100 -18.99 0.49 11.85
C SER A 100 -19.31 -0.95 12.22
N ASP A 101 -18.27 -1.80 12.26
CA ASP A 101 -18.41 -3.21 12.69
C ASP A 101 -18.87 -3.31 14.15
N LYS A 102 -18.66 -2.26 14.94
CA LYS A 102 -19.16 -2.18 16.31
C LYS A 102 -20.68 -2.04 16.28
N ASP A 103 -21.39 -3.00 16.85
CA ASP A 103 -22.86 -3.08 16.92
C ASP A 103 -23.58 -2.97 15.56
N ASN A 104 -22.89 -3.20 14.45
CA ASN A 104 -23.38 -2.96 13.09
C ASN A 104 -24.02 -1.56 12.95
N ARG A 105 -23.35 -0.53 13.46
CA ARG A 105 -23.84 0.85 13.36
C ARG A 105 -23.70 1.36 11.94
N PHE A 106 -24.75 2.00 11.45
CA PHE A 106 -24.78 2.60 10.12
C PHE A 106 -25.26 4.04 10.19
N LEU A 107 -24.55 4.92 9.49
CA LEU A 107 -24.90 6.33 9.35
C LEU A 107 -24.77 6.74 7.89
N HIS A 108 -25.81 7.38 7.36
CA HIS A 108 -25.86 7.91 6.01
C HIS A 108 -26.35 9.34 6.04
N PHE A 109 -25.53 10.25 5.52
CA PHE A 109 -25.84 11.67 5.50
C PHE A 109 -25.30 12.34 4.25
N GLU A 110 -25.80 13.54 3.98
CA GLU A 110 -25.38 14.38 2.88
C GLU A 110 -24.72 15.66 3.40
N LEU A 111 -23.72 16.14 2.68
CA LEU A 111 -23.07 17.43 2.91
C LEU A 111 -23.17 18.26 1.64
N VAL A 112 -23.84 19.41 1.73
CA VAL A 112 -23.94 20.39 0.64
C VAL A 112 -22.97 21.53 0.93
N PRO A 113 -21.96 21.76 0.09
CA PRO A 113 -21.09 22.93 0.18
C PRO A 113 -21.85 24.19 -0.25
N GLU A 114 -21.88 25.19 0.62
CA GLU A 114 -22.28 26.57 0.28
C GLU A 114 -21.04 27.47 0.19
N GLU A 115 -21.17 28.80 0.13
CA GLU A 115 -20.01 29.71 -0.05
C GLU A 115 -18.94 29.51 1.03
N ASP A 116 -19.30 29.67 2.30
CA ASP A 116 -18.38 29.55 3.46
C ASP A 116 -18.77 28.43 4.44
N MET A 117 -19.84 27.71 4.15
CA MET A 117 -20.46 26.72 5.04
C MET A 117 -20.61 25.36 4.37
N PHE A 118 -20.84 24.33 5.19
CA PHE A 118 -21.45 23.07 4.80
C PHE A 118 -22.81 22.95 5.49
N VAL A 119 -23.80 22.47 4.73
CA VAL A 119 -25.10 22.05 5.26
C VAL A 119 -25.11 20.53 5.32
N TYR A 120 -25.29 19.99 6.52
CA TYR A 120 -25.44 18.57 6.81
C TYR A 120 -26.91 18.21 6.91
N SER A 121 -27.29 17.09 6.30
CA SER A 121 -28.59 16.48 6.48
C SER A 121 -28.47 14.97 6.68
N LEU A 122 -29.11 14.46 7.73
CA LEU A 122 -29.19 13.02 7.97
C LEU A 122 -30.17 12.38 6.98
N VAL A 123 -29.75 11.29 6.33
CA VAL A 123 -30.60 10.51 5.42
C VAL A 123 -31.11 9.24 6.11
N ASN A 124 -30.23 8.49 6.76
CA ASN A 124 -30.59 7.28 7.49
C ASN A 124 -29.58 6.98 8.60
N SER A 125 -30.04 6.32 9.66
CA SER A 125 -29.20 5.85 10.77
C SER A 125 -29.75 4.54 11.32
N GLU A 126 -28.89 3.57 11.63
CA GLU A 126 -29.26 2.29 12.21
C GLU A 126 -28.34 1.92 13.38
N ASN A 127 -28.92 1.38 14.45
CA ASN A 127 -28.24 0.96 15.68
C ASN A 127 -27.47 2.08 16.42
N ILE A 128 -27.93 3.33 16.30
CA ILE A 128 -27.35 4.48 17.00
C ILE A 128 -28.40 5.06 17.95
N ASP A 129 -28.21 4.86 19.25
CA ASP A 129 -29.21 5.25 20.26
C ASP A 129 -29.29 6.78 20.46
N GLU A 130 -28.16 7.49 20.32
CA GLU A 130 -28.11 8.94 20.54
C GLU A 130 -27.28 9.65 19.46
N LEU A 131 -27.96 10.23 18.48
CA LEU A 131 -27.33 11.07 17.45
C LEU A 131 -27.10 12.51 17.92
N GLY A 132 -27.79 12.93 18.98
CA GLY A 132 -27.77 14.32 19.46
C GLY A 132 -28.06 15.30 18.33
N VAL A 133 -27.18 16.29 18.18
CA VAL A 133 -27.26 17.35 17.16
C VAL A 133 -27.14 16.82 15.73
N LEU A 134 -26.61 15.61 15.52
CA LEU A 134 -26.54 14.98 14.19
C LEU A 134 -27.86 14.34 13.73
N GLY A 135 -28.86 14.30 14.61
CA GLY A 135 -30.23 13.92 14.23
C GLY A 135 -30.94 14.99 13.41
N ASP A 136 -30.51 16.23 13.53
CA ASP A 136 -31.10 17.40 12.88
C ASP A 136 -30.25 17.87 11.70
N GLU A 137 -30.84 18.74 10.87
CA GLU A 137 -30.08 19.48 9.86
C GLU A 137 -29.19 20.53 10.54
N ILE A 138 -27.90 20.54 10.21
CA ILE A 138 -26.95 21.48 10.80
C ILE A 138 -26.13 22.19 9.73
N SER A 139 -25.82 23.45 9.99
CA SER A 139 -24.90 24.23 9.14
C SER A 139 -23.66 24.59 9.94
N PHE A 140 -22.48 24.40 9.36
CA PHE A 140 -21.21 24.73 10.01
C PHE A 140 -20.17 25.26 9.02
N GLU A 141 -19.22 26.06 9.51
CA GLU A 141 -18.17 26.66 8.68
C GLU A 141 -17.28 25.59 8.04
N LYS A 142 -16.84 25.82 6.79
CA LYS A 142 -15.93 24.90 6.07
C LYS A 142 -14.66 24.55 6.87
N GLY A 143 -14.13 25.50 7.64
CA GLY A 143 -12.96 25.30 8.50
C GLY A 143 -13.17 24.28 9.63
N GLN A 144 -14.43 23.93 9.96
CA GLN A 144 -14.78 23.01 11.03
C GLN A 144 -15.01 21.58 10.56
N ILE A 145 -14.85 21.28 9.26
CA ILE A 145 -15.11 19.95 8.69
C ILE A 145 -14.40 18.82 9.41
N ALA A 146 -13.14 19.03 9.82
CA ALA A 146 -12.38 18.03 10.57
C ALA A 146 -12.98 17.77 11.96
N LYS A 147 -13.48 18.80 12.64
CA LYS A 147 -14.15 18.68 13.95
C LYS A 147 -15.50 17.97 13.81
N PHE A 148 -16.23 18.28 12.75
CA PHE A 148 -17.48 17.62 12.41
C PHE A 148 -17.27 16.11 12.23
N PHE A 149 -16.33 15.70 11.37
CA PHE A 149 -16.04 14.27 11.16
C PHE A 149 -15.48 13.59 12.42
N TYR A 150 -14.70 14.29 13.24
CA TYR A 150 -14.27 13.77 14.54
C TYR A 150 -15.47 13.44 15.44
N LYS A 151 -16.48 14.32 15.48
CA LYS A 151 -17.69 14.09 16.27
C LYS A 151 -18.54 12.95 15.73
N VAL A 152 -18.66 12.84 14.40
CA VAL A 152 -19.32 11.70 13.74
C VAL A 152 -18.62 10.38 14.13
N MET A 153 -17.28 10.33 14.03
CA MET A 153 -16.51 9.15 14.42
C MET A 153 -16.69 8.82 15.90
N GLU A 154 -16.66 9.82 16.78
CA GLU A 154 -16.87 9.64 18.22
C GLU A 154 -18.19 8.93 18.52
N ILE A 155 -19.29 9.32 17.86
CA ILE A 155 -20.62 8.69 18.04
C ILE A 155 -20.66 7.27 17.47
N MET A 156 -19.98 7.05 16.33
CA MET A 156 -19.95 5.73 15.68
C MET A 156 -19.11 4.70 16.43
N ILE A 157 -18.16 5.14 17.26
CA ILE A 157 -17.28 4.25 18.05
C ILE A 157 -17.54 4.29 19.56
N SER A 158 -18.37 5.21 20.06
CA SER A 158 -18.70 5.30 21.50
C SER A 158 -19.39 4.04 21.99
N ASP A 159 -19.17 3.64 23.25
CA ASP A 159 -19.87 2.50 23.87
C ASP A 159 -21.35 2.83 24.07
#